data_AF-G4RL71-F1
#
_entry.id   AF-G4RL71-F1
#
_cell.length_a   1.000
_cell.length_b   1.000
_cell.length_c   1.000
_cell.angle_alpha   90.00
_cell.angle_beta   90.00
_cell.angle_gamma   90.00
#
_symmetry.space_group_name_H-M   'P 1'
#
loop_
_entity.id
_entity.type
_entity.pdbx_description
1 polymer ?
#
loop_
_entity_poly.entity_id
_entity_poly.type
_entity_poly.pdbx_seq_one_letter_code
_entity_poly.pdbx_strand_id
1 'polypeptide(L)' 'MTKWLIQCSVCGNERILDVGFNLTVFRGKIYLYCKRCKTNREHKILGFYSEEGRLAQPTEFTGIDIAD' A
#
# COMPACT_ATOMS: atom_id res chain seq x y z
N MET A 1 3.39 -12.91 -1.05
CA MET A 1 2.49 -11.74 -1.16
C MET A 1 3.30 -10.51 -0.76
N THR A 2 3.08 -9.38 -1.45
CA THR A 2 3.84 -8.16 -1.25
C THR A 2 3.23 -7.34 -0.12
N LYS A 3 4.07 -6.89 0.81
CA LYS A 3 3.65 -6.05 1.93
C LYS A 3 3.80 -4.58 1.57
N TRP A 4 2.71 -3.85 1.57
CA TRP A 4 2.65 -2.42 1.26
C TRP A 4 2.38 -1.61 2.52
N LEU A 5 3.14 -0.53 2.73
CA LEU A 5 2.83 0.44 3.76
C LEU A 5 1.87 1.49 3.19
N ILE A 6 0.73 1.66 3.83
CA ILE A 6 -0.28 2.66 3.42
C ILE A 6 -0.66 3.54 4.60
N GLN A 7 -1.08 4.76 4.32
CA GLN A 7 -1.46 5.76 5.32
C GLN A 7 -2.81 6.39 4.98
N CYS A 8 -3.74 6.40 5.94
CA CYS A 8 -5.02 7.09 5.78
C CYS A 8 -4.79 8.60 5.60
N SER A 9 -5.34 9.19 4.54
CA SER A 9 -5.15 10.61 4.24
C SER A 9 -5.84 11.56 5.23
N VAL A 10 -6.76 11.05 6.05
CA VAL A 10 -7.55 11.83 7.01
C VAL A 10 -6.97 11.78 8.42
N CYS A 11 -6.74 10.59 8.97
CA CYS A 11 -6.28 10.43 10.37
C CYS A 11 -4.80 10.05 10.50
N GLY A 12 -4.08 9.90 9.39
CA GLY A 12 -2.67 9.50 9.40
C GLY A 12 -2.41 8.06 9.85
N ASN A 13 -3.44 7.23 10.07
CA ASN A 13 -3.21 5.85 10.50
C ASN A 13 -2.48 5.06 9.42
N GLU A 14 -1.32 4.53 9.77
CA GLU A 14 -0.55 3.62 8.94
C GLU A 14 -0.94 2.17 9.17
N ARG A 15 -0.81 1.35 8.13
CA ARG A 15 -0.90 -0.11 8.25
C ARG A 15 -0.17 -0.80 7.11
N ILE A 16 0.19 -2.05 7.36
CA ILE A 16 0.66 -2.98 6.33
C ILE A 16 -0.56 -3.58 5.63
N LEU A 17 -0.56 -3.53 4.30
CA LEU A 17 -1.50 -4.21 3.43
C LEU A 17 -0.75 -5.33 2.70
N ASP A 18 -1.08 -6.57 3.01
CA ASP A 18 -0.45 -7.77 2.43
C ASP A 18 -1.31 -8.28 1.26
N VAL A 19 -0.84 -8.09 0.03
CA VAL A 19 -1.58 -8.42 -1.20
C VAL A 19 -0.66 -8.91 -2.30
N GLY A 20 -1.17 -9.77 -3.19
CA GLY A 20 -0.43 -10.25 -4.38
C GLY A 20 -0.44 -9.29 -5.57
N PHE A 21 -0.95 -8.07 -5.41
CA PHE A 21 -1.18 -7.11 -6.49
C PHE A 21 -0.19 -5.94 -6.43
N ASN A 22 0.25 -5.44 -7.58
CA ASN A 22 1.12 -4.28 -7.71
C ASN A 22 0.31 -3.00 -7.45
N LEU A 23 0.51 -2.36 -6.29
CA LEU A 23 -0.25 -1.15 -5.97
C LEU A 23 0.22 0.09 -6.74
N THR A 24 1.36 0.04 -7.44
CA THR A 24 1.87 1.21 -8.19
C THR A 24 0.92 1.65 -9.31
N VAL A 25 0.11 0.74 -9.86
CA VAL A 25 -0.87 1.03 -10.91
C VAL A 25 -1.97 2.00 -10.45
N PHE A 26 -2.20 2.12 -9.14
CA PHE A 26 -3.21 3.01 -8.57
C PHE A 26 -2.70 4.45 -8.34
N ARG A 27 -1.62 4.86 -9.00
CA ARG A 27 -1.08 6.24 -8.95
C ARG A 27 -0.85 6.74 -7.51
N GLY A 28 -0.37 5.86 -6.64
CA GLY A 28 0.01 6.19 -5.27
C GLY A 28 -1.15 6.27 -4.26
N LYS A 29 -2.39 5.92 -4.64
CA LYS A 29 -3.56 6.04 -3.76
C LYS A 29 -4.54 4.87 -3.91
N ILE A 30 -5.13 4.44 -2.81
CA ILE A 30 -6.17 3.39 -2.81
C ILE A 30 -7.30 3.75 -1.85
N TYR A 31 -8.50 3.23 -2.08
CA TYR A 31 -9.66 3.47 -1.21
C TYR A 31 -9.96 2.24 -0.38
N LEU A 32 -9.84 2.35 0.95
CA LEU A 32 -10.03 1.22 1.87
C LEU A 32 -10.70 1.67 3.17
N TYR A 33 -11.28 0.71 3.90
CA TYR A 33 -11.81 0.97 5.23
C TYR A 33 -10.70 1.32 6.23
N CYS A 34 -10.79 2.50 6.85
CA CYS A 34 -9.89 2.93 7.90
C CYS A 34 -10.44 2.52 9.28
N LYS A 35 -9.68 1.69 10.01
CA LYS A 35 -10.07 1.21 11.34
C LYS A 35 -10.17 2.32 12.39
N ARG A 36 -9.44 3.44 12.23
CA ARG A 36 -9.52 4.60 13.14
C ARG A 36 -10.68 5.53 12.81
N CYS A 37 -10.90 5.88 11.53
CA CYS A 37 -12.03 6.72 11.13
C CYS A 37 -13.38 5.98 11.11
N LYS A 38 -13.36 4.64 11.14
CA LYS A 38 -14.51 3.76 11.02
C LYS A 38 -15.33 3.95 9.73
N THR A 39 -14.68 4.31 8.64
CA THR A 39 -15.31 4.52 7.33
C THR A 39 -14.29 4.36 6.21
N ASN A 40 -14.76 4.24 4.96
CA ASN A 40 -13.91 4.16 3.79
C ASN A 40 -13.23 5.49 3.52
N ARG A 41 -11.90 5.46 3.39
CA ARG A 41 -11.05 6.63 3.17
C ARG A 41 -10.00 6.34 2.11
N GLU A 42 -9.59 7.40 1.43
CA GLU A 42 -8.36 7.37 0.64
C GLU A 42 -7.17 7.07 1.56
N HIS A 43 -6.30 6.20 1.11
CA HIS A 43 -5.01 5.92 1.71
C HIS A 43 -3.91 6.18 0.68
N LYS A 44 -2.86 6.87 1.10
CA LYS A 44 -1.64 7.05 0.32
C LYS A 44 -0.81 5.77 0.41
N ILE A 45 -0.24 5.34 -0.71
CA ILE A 45 0.75 4.27 -0.75
C ILE A 45 2.10 4.89 -0.42
N LEU A 46 2.68 4.53 0.71
CA LEU A 46 3.98 5.07 1.15
C LEU A 46 5.16 4.27 0.59
N GLY A 47 4.98 2.97 0.35
CA GLY A 47 6.03 2.10 -0.15
C GLY A 47 5.68 0.62 -0.02
N PHE A 48 6.65 -0.23 -0.35
CA PHE A 48 6.57 -1.68 -0.14
C PHE A 48 7.80 -2.16 0.62
N TYR A 49 7.67 -3.29 1.32
CA TYR A 49 8.81 -3.92 1.97
C TYR A 49 9.54 -4.83 0.96
N SER A 50 10.83 -4.59 0.77
CA SER A 50 11.71 -5.46 -0.04
C SER A 50 11.90 -6.82 0.63
N GLU A 51 12.52 -7.76 -0.09
CA GLU A 51 12.89 -9.08 0.47
C GLU A 51 13.82 -8.96 1.68
N GLU A 52 14.66 -7.92 1.72
CA GLU A 52 15.54 -7.58 2.84
C GLU A 52 14.81 -6.86 4.00
N GLY A 53 13.49 -6.65 3.89
CA GLY A 53 12.68 -5.99 4.92
C GLY A 53 12.81 -4.47 4.96
N ARG A 54 13.49 -3.84 4.00
CA ARG A 54 13.58 -2.37 3.89
C ARG A 54 12.30 -1.82 3.27
N LEU A 55 11.81 -0.70 3.80
CA LEU A 55 10.77 0.08 3.11
C LEU A 55 11.38 0.77 1.87
N ALA A 56 10.97 0.35 0.69
CA ALA A 56 11.33 0.90 -0.61
C ALA A 56 10.21 1.78 -1.17
N GLN A 57 10.57 2.75 -2.00
CA GLN A 57 9.62 3.66 -2.63
C GLN A 57 8.81 2.93 -3.70
N PRO A 58 7.54 3.34 -3.95
CA PRO A 58 6.72 2.72 -4.98
C PRO A 58 7.37 2.71 -6.38
N THR A 59 8.16 3.72 -6.73
CA THR A 59 8.88 3.81 -8.01
C THR A 59 9.97 2.75 -8.21
N GLU A 60 10.42 2.12 -7.12
CA GLU A 60 11.43 1.05 -7.15
C GLU A 60 10.79 -0.34 -7.37
N PHE A 61 9.46 -0.44 -7.47
CA PHE A 61 8.78 -1.74 -7.56
C PHE A 61 8.94 -2.37 -8.96
N THR A 62 9.55 -3.56 -9.01
CA THR A 62 9.79 -4.31 -10.26
C THR A 62 8.97 -5.60 -10.35
N GLY A 63 8.07 -5.85 -9.40
CA GLY A 63 7.25 -7.07 -9.38
C GLY A 63 6.20 -7.09 -10.50
N ILE A 64 5.96 -8.27 -11.06
CA ILE A 64 4.90 -8.51 -12.05
C ILE A 64 3.57 -8.66 -11.29
N ASP A 65 2.50 -8.11 -11.84
CA ASP A 65 1.15 -8.36 -11.33
C ASP A 65 0.83 -9.85 -11.42
N ILE A 66 0.60 -10.50 -10.28
CA ILE A 66 0.12 -11.88 -10.24
C ILE A 66 -1.39 -11.82 -10.44
N ALA A 67 -1.80 -11.51 -11.67
CA ALA A 67 -3.16 -11.60 -12.15
C ALA A 67 -3.19 -12.53 -13.38
N ASP A 68 -2.75 -13.76 -13.19
CA ASP A 68 -3.05 -14.92 -14.03
C ASP A 68 -3.74 -15.99 -13.18
#